data_AF-A0A7Y8M3K5-F1
#
_entry.id   AF-A0A7Y8M3K5-F1
#
_cell.length_a   1.000
_cell.length_b   1.000
_cell.length_c   1.000
_cell.angle_alpha   90.00
_cell.angle_beta   90.00
_cell.angle_gamma   90.00
#
_symmetry.space_group_name_H-M   'P 1'
#
loop_
_entity.id
_entity.type
_entity.pdbx_description
1 polymer ?
#
loop_
_entity_poly.entity_id
_entity_poly.type
_entity_poly.pdbx_seq_one_letter_code
_entity_poly.pdbx_strand_id
1 'polypeptide(L)'
;YDLVKYRTDNKIINTAILRLEQFYPYASKKIKKLIGKYPSVKKVKWVQEEPKNMGAWNFLYQRLRNDLSKNCELDYSGRPESASPAVGSYKISMQQQKHLVKDAFN
;
A
#
# COMPACT_ATOMS: atom_id res chain seq x y z
N TYR A 1 -1.20 11.20 -0.46
CA TYR A 1 -2.14 11.92 -1.36
C TYR A 1 -1.93 11.58 -2.83
N ASP A 2 -0.71 11.26 -3.25
CA ASP A 2 -0.34 10.95 -4.63
C ASP A 2 -1.18 9.86 -5.31
N LEU A 3 -1.57 8.82 -4.58
CA LEU A 3 -2.48 7.79 -5.10
C LEU A 3 -3.83 8.37 -5.52
N VAL A 4 -4.40 9.28 -4.74
CA VAL A 4 -5.69 9.92 -5.08
C VAL A 4 -5.54 10.76 -6.33
N LYS A 5 -4.46 11.55 -6.41
CA LYS A 5 -4.15 12.36 -7.59
C LYS A 5 -3.98 11.48 -8.83
N TYR A 6 -3.15 10.44 -8.77
CA TYR A 6 -2.93 9.52 -9.88
C TYR A 6 -4.22 8.83 -10.31
N ARG A 7 -5.05 8.37 -9.36
CA ARG A 7 -6.34 7.76 -9.65
C ARG A 7 -7.27 8.72 -10.41
N THR A 8 -7.34 9.98 -9.97
CA THR A 8 -8.15 11.02 -10.61
C THR A 8 -7.64 11.36 -12.00
N ASP A 9 -6.35 11.64 -12.14
CA ASP A 9 -5.72 12.03 -13.41
C ASP A 9 -5.87 10.93 -14.47
N ASN A 10 -5.86 9.65 -14.06
CA ASN A 10 -6.01 8.49 -14.94
C ASN A 10 -7.44 7.92 -15.01
N LYS A 11 -8.43 8.59 -14.38
CA LYS A 11 -9.85 8.17 -14.37
C LYS A 11 -10.06 6.70 -13.94
N ILE A 12 -9.27 6.23 -12.99
CA ILE A 12 -9.34 4.85 -12.48
C ILE A 12 -10.53 4.73 -11.53
N ILE A 13 -11.51 3.90 -11.88
CA ILE A 13 -12.77 3.73 -11.12
C ILE A 13 -12.87 2.38 -10.37
N ASN A 14 -11.96 1.44 -10.65
CA ASN A 14 -11.98 0.08 -10.13
C ASN A 14 -11.06 -0.16 -8.91
N THR A 15 -10.42 0.90 -8.39
CA THR A 15 -9.48 0.81 -7.25
C THR A 15 -9.93 1.69 -6.10
N ALA A 16 -10.20 1.07 -4.95
CA ALA A 16 -10.43 1.77 -3.69
C ALA A 16 -9.09 2.08 -3.00
N ILE A 17 -8.97 3.27 -2.40
CA ILE A 17 -7.82 3.67 -1.60
C ILE A 17 -8.28 3.75 -0.15
N LEU A 18 -7.65 2.94 0.72
CA LEU A 18 -7.93 2.91 2.15
C LEU A 18 -6.70 3.44 2.90
N ARG A 19 -6.94 4.25 3.93
CA ARG A 19 -5.88 4.72 4.83
C ARG A 19 -5.94 3.96 6.15
N LEU A 20 -4.78 3.50 6.61
CA LEU A 20 -4.64 2.91 7.94
C LEU A 20 -3.95 3.93 8.85
N GLU A 21 -4.74 4.71 9.56
CA GLU A 21 -4.26 5.83 10.39
C GLU A 21 -3.63 5.35 11.71
N GLN A 22 -3.88 4.11 12.11
CA GLN A 22 -3.38 3.52 13.37
C GLN A 22 -2.82 2.13 13.10
N PHE A 23 -1.51 1.97 13.22
CA PHE A 23 -0.85 0.66 13.10
C PHE A 23 -0.93 -0.13 14.41
N TYR A 24 -0.81 0.56 15.56
CA TYR A 24 -0.85 -0.05 16.87
C TYR A 24 -1.70 0.80 17.86
N PRO A 25 -2.53 0.17 18.70
CA PRO A 25 -2.89 -1.26 18.69
C PRO A 25 -3.62 -1.66 17.40
N TYR A 26 -3.32 -2.85 16.88
CA TYR A 26 -3.84 -3.31 15.59
C TYR A 26 -5.34 -3.67 15.69
N ALA A 27 -6.17 -2.97 14.92
CA ALA A 27 -7.63 -3.07 15.01
C ALA A 27 -8.25 -4.04 13.98
N SER A 28 -7.93 -5.34 14.08
CA SER A 28 -8.37 -6.39 13.14
C SER A 28 -9.87 -6.33 12.78
N LYS A 29 -10.75 -6.20 13.78
CA LYS A 29 -12.22 -6.12 13.56
C LYS A 29 -12.62 -4.94 12.66
N LYS A 30 -12.01 -3.76 12.85
CA LYS A 30 -12.29 -2.57 12.03
C LYS A 30 -11.78 -2.74 10.61
N ILE A 31 -10.59 -3.31 10.45
CA ILE A 31 -9.96 -3.56 9.15
C ILE A 31 -10.79 -4.56 8.34
N LYS A 32 -11.14 -5.71 8.92
CA LYS A 32 -12.03 -6.71 8.30
C LYS A 32 -13.36 -6.11 7.86
N LYS A 33 -14.01 -5.32 8.74
CA LYS A 33 -15.28 -4.66 8.42
C LYS A 33 -15.14 -3.70 7.23
N LEU A 34 -14.03 -2.96 7.15
CA LEU A 34 -13.79 -2.02 6.07
C LEU A 34 -13.52 -2.73 4.74
N ILE A 35 -12.65 -3.74 4.74
CA ILE A 35 -12.33 -4.54 3.55
C ILE A 35 -13.55 -5.32 3.07
N GLY A 36 -14.39 -5.81 4.00
CA GLY A 36 -15.63 -6.53 3.69
C GLY A 36 -16.66 -5.72 2.89
N LYS A 37 -16.50 -4.39 2.76
CA LYS A 37 -17.30 -3.57 1.85
C LYS A 37 -16.97 -3.81 0.37
N TYR A 38 -15.90 -4.53 0.07
CA TYR A 38 -15.41 -4.81 -1.28
C TYR A 38 -15.30 -6.33 -1.53
N PRO A 39 -16.42 -7.07 -1.57
CA PRO A 39 -16.42 -8.54 -1.61
C PRO A 39 -15.82 -9.14 -2.89
N SER A 40 -15.76 -8.37 -3.99
CA SER A 40 -15.18 -8.80 -5.27
C SER A 40 -13.67 -8.64 -5.36
N VAL A 41 -13.01 -8.08 -4.33
CA VAL A 41 -11.57 -7.82 -4.34
C VAL A 41 -10.78 -9.13 -4.29
N LYS A 42 -9.91 -9.32 -5.29
CA LYS A 42 -8.97 -10.44 -5.38
C LYS A 42 -7.53 -10.05 -5.02
N LYS A 43 -7.22 -8.75 -5.01
CA LYS A 43 -5.87 -8.23 -4.77
C LYS A 43 -5.93 -6.98 -3.89
N VAL A 44 -5.14 -6.99 -2.83
CA VAL A 44 -4.89 -5.83 -1.96
C VAL A 44 -3.41 -5.50 -2.04
N LYS A 45 -3.07 -4.24 -2.34
CA LYS A 45 -1.69 -3.75 -2.29
C LYS A 45 -1.48 -2.90 -1.04
N TRP A 46 -0.45 -3.23 -0.26
CA TRP A 46 0.10 -2.29 0.72
C TRP A 46 1.00 -1.30 0.00
N VAL A 47 0.73 0.00 0.17
CA VAL A 47 1.48 1.05 -0.51
C VAL A 47 2.16 1.95 0.51
N GLN A 48 3.47 2.13 0.39
CA GLN A 48 4.26 3.01 1.27
C GLN A 48 5.41 3.69 0.51
N GLU A 49 5.85 4.84 0.99
CA GLU A 49 6.99 5.56 0.39
C GLU A 49 8.33 5.09 0.97
N GLU A 50 8.30 4.54 2.18
CA GLU A 50 9.48 3.97 2.84
C GLU A 50 10.00 2.74 2.07
N PRO A 51 11.33 2.48 2.13
CA PRO A 51 11.90 1.21 1.69
C PRO A 51 11.15 0.00 2.26
N LYS A 52 11.10 -1.11 1.52
CA LYS A 52 10.35 -2.32 1.92
C LYS A 52 10.76 -2.91 3.28
N ASN A 53 12.05 -2.79 3.62
CA ASN A 53 12.60 -3.20 4.91
C ASN A 53 12.31 -2.18 6.04
N MET A 54 11.70 -1.05 5.72
CA MET A 54 11.30 0.02 6.61
C MET A 54 9.78 0.23 6.55
N GLY A 55 9.30 1.27 7.25
CA GLY A 55 7.88 1.57 7.33
C GLY A 55 7.11 0.46 8.03
N ALA A 56 5.84 0.30 7.64
CA ALA A 56 4.92 -0.60 8.34
C ALA A 56 4.78 -1.98 7.69
N TRP A 57 5.32 -2.18 6.48
CA TRP A 57 5.15 -3.42 5.73
C TRP A 57 5.44 -4.67 6.56
N ASN A 58 6.65 -4.78 7.12
CA ASN A 58 7.04 -5.96 7.89
C ASN A 58 6.20 -6.15 9.16
N PHE A 59 5.77 -5.06 9.80
CA PHE A 59 4.90 -5.13 10.98
C PHE A 59 3.47 -5.57 10.65
N LEU A 60 2.92 -5.06 9.54
CA LEU A 60 1.52 -5.28 9.16
C LEU A 60 1.30 -6.52 8.31
N TYR A 61 2.31 -7.01 7.59
CA TYR A 61 2.17 -8.06 6.59
C TYR A 61 1.39 -9.27 7.11
N GLN A 62 1.84 -9.89 8.21
CA GLN A 62 1.19 -11.07 8.78
C GLN A 62 -0.22 -10.76 9.30
N ARG A 63 -0.42 -9.56 9.86
CA ARG A 63 -1.71 -9.13 10.43
C ARG A 63 -2.76 -8.91 9.33
N LEU A 64 -2.38 -8.21 8.26
CA LEU A 64 -3.22 -7.98 7.09
C LEU A 64 -3.49 -9.30 6.36
N ARG A 65 -2.47 -10.15 6.16
CA ARG A 65 -2.64 -11.46 5.53
C ARG A 65 -3.66 -12.33 6.26
N ASN A 66 -3.62 -12.34 7.60
CA ASN A 66 -4.58 -13.06 8.44
C ASN A 66 -6.00 -12.48 8.41
N ASP A 67 -6.14 -11.20 8.05
CA ASP A 67 -7.43 -10.52 7.98
C ASP A 67 -8.08 -10.59 6.59
N LEU A 68 -7.31 -10.89 5.56
CA LEU A 68 -7.77 -11.06 4.18
C LEU A 68 -8.28 -12.48 3.92
N SER A 69 -9.12 -12.63 2.89
CA SER A 69 -9.57 -13.96 2.46
C SER A 69 -8.40 -14.77 1.87
N LYS A 70 -8.48 -16.11 1.95
CA LYS A 70 -7.45 -17.00 1.40
C LYS A 70 -7.20 -16.77 -0.09
N ASN A 71 -8.24 -16.41 -0.83
CA ASN A 71 -8.21 -16.17 -2.27
C ASN A 71 -7.85 -14.71 -2.63
N CYS A 72 -7.67 -13.83 -1.64
CA CYS A 72 -7.21 -12.47 -1.84
C CYS A 72 -5.70 -12.40 -1.67
N GLU A 73 -5.00 -12.00 -2.73
CA GLU A 73 -3.57 -11.71 -2.72
C GLU A 73 -3.27 -10.45 -1.91
N LEU A 74 -2.17 -10.47 -1.16
CA LEU A 74 -1.59 -9.31 -0.50
C LEU A 74 -0.24 -9.02 -1.14
N ASP A 75 -0.15 -7.93 -1.88
CA ASP A 75 1.02 -7.52 -2.64
C ASP A 75 1.57 -6.18 -2.09
N TYR A 76 2.78 -5.80 -2.51
CA TYR A 76 3.51 -4.64 -2.01
C TYR A 76 3.81 -3.66 -3.14
N SER A 77 3.61 -2.38 -2.89
CA SER A 77 4.09 -1.31 -3.77
C SER A 77 4.79 -0.23 -2.97
N GLY A 78 6.08 -0.04 -3.20
CA GLY A 78 6.87 0.93 -2.45
C GLY A 78 8.32 0.92 -2.89
N ARG A 79 9.18 1.64 -2.18
CA ARG A 79 10.61 1.70 -2.53
C ARG A 79 11.27 0.33 -2.27
N PRO A 80 12.28 -0.05 -3.06
CA PRO A 80 13.08 -1.24 -2.79
C PRO A 80 13.81 -1.11 -1.45
N GLU A 81 14.30 -2.23 -0.92
CA GLU A 81 15.04 -2.24 0.33
C GLU A 81 16.30 -1.36 0.24
N SER A 82 16.63 -0.69 1.34
CA SER A 82 17.81 0.16 1.43
C SER A 82 18.30 0.25 2.87
N ALA A 83 19.60 0.52 3.04
CA ALA A 83 20.16 0.87 4.35
C ALA A 83 19.80 2.32 4.75
N SER A 84 19.60 3.20 3.77
CA SER A 84 19.20 4.59 4.00
C SER A 84 17.69 4.76 3.87
N PRO A 85 17.06 5.65 4.66
CA PRO A 85 15.63 5.97 4.53
C PRO A 85 15.25 6.51 3.14
N ALA A 86 16.18 7.20 2.47
CA ALA A 86 15.97 7.76 1.15
C ALA A 86 17.28 7.85 0.36
N VAL A 87 17.16 7.95 -0.96
CA VAL A 87 18.28 8.30 -1.84
C VAL A 87 18.62 9.78 -1.70
N GLY A 88 19.91 10.12 -1.73
CA GLY A 88 20.37 11.51 -1.63
C GLY A 88 20.10 12.37 -2.88
N SER A 89 19.77 11.75 -4.00
CA SER A 89 19.46 12.45 -5.26
C SER A 89 17.97 12.69 -5.41
N TYR A 90 17.58 13.97 -5.48
CA TYR A 90 16.19 14.38 -5.72
C TYR A 90 15.61 13.76 -7.00
N LYS A 91 16.40 13.73 -8.09
CA LYS A 91 15.97 13.16 -9.37
C LYS A 91 15.60 11.67 -9.24
N ILE A 92 16.43 10.90 -8.52
CA ILE A 92 16.18 9.46 -8.29
C ILE A 92 14.97 9.28 -7.38
N SER A 93 14.84 10.08 -6.31
CA SER A 93 13.69 10.03 -5.41
C SER A 93 12.37 10.27 -6.15
N MET A 94 12.33 11.27 -7.03
CA MET A 94 11.16 11.55 -7.87
C MET A 94 10.83 10.41 -8.84
N GLN A 95 11.83 9.74 -9.39
CA GLN A 95 11.63 8.56 -10.24
C GLN A 95 11.04 7.39 -9.44
N GLN A 96 11.57 7.11 -8.25
CA GLN A 96 11.05 6.09 -7.35
C GLN A 96 9.60 6.38 -6.93
N GLN A 97 9.28 7.64 -6.62
CA GLN A 97 7.91 8.06 -6.29
C GLN A 97 6.94 7.82 -7.44
N LYS A 98 7.31 8.21 -8.66
CA LYS A 98 6.47 7.95 -9.84
C LYS A 98 6.28 6.46 -10.10
N HIS A 99 7.34 5.69 -9.91
CA HIS A 99 7.31 4.24 -10.12
C HIS A 99 6.40 3.54 -9.10
N LEU A 100 6.55 3.82 -7.80
CA LEU A 100 5.71 3.19 -6.78
C LEU A 100 4.24 3.59 -6.92
N VAL A 101 3.95 4.86 -7.26
CA VAL A 101 2.57 5.31 -7.46
C VAL A 101 1.94 4.62 -8.67
N LYS A 102 2.68 4.45 -9.77
CA LYS A 102 2.20 3.71 -10.94
C LYS A 102 1.97 2.24 -10.60
N ASP A 103 2.93 1.61 -9.93
CA ASP A 103 2.86 0.20 -9.56
C ASP A 103 1.69 -0.09 -8.61
N ALA A 104 1.30 0.83 -7.74
CA ALA A 104 0.14 0.69 -6.87
C ALA A 104 -1.19 0.41 -7.61
N PHE A 105 -1.29 0.73 -8.91
CA PHE A 105 -2.49 0.51 -9.73
C PHE A 105 -2.33 -0.60 -10.79
N ASN A 106 -1.20 -1.31 -10.82
CA ASN A 106 -0.96 -2.44 -11.72
C ASN A 106 -1.44 -3.79 -11.17
#